data_AF-A0A523LT40-F1
#
_entry.id   AF-A0A523LT40-F1
#
_cell.length_a   1.000
_cell.length_b   1.000
_cell.length_c   1.000
_cell.angle_alpha   90.00
_cell.angle_beta   90.00
_cell.angle_gamma   90.00
#
_symmetry.space_group_name_H-M   'P 1'
#
loop_
_entity.id
_entity.type
_entity.pdbx_description
1 polymer ?
#
loop_
_entity_poly.entity_id
_entity_poly.type
_entity_poly.pdbx_seq_one_letter_code
_entity_poly.pdbx_strand_id
1 'polypeptide(L)'
;RLVDDPARPATEIPAATVNPRLLADGSAQARQRLRSYLYSIHWLDRFHATACHGVLQLPGGRNTAPRLELLAAQYHDMGPWVRSVDAATAASVTGVPMRVGGLLLPGACTVDIGRLIRELREHPRIHLRAPEPTQVEPAQPRILCTGAAISEFEETGYLELLPVWGELQQVQITGGPRLPLVGDGFITPWGGGYSVGSSYEQSPWTPGRARAFNLDRFESWWANTIDAPLRYEAIGRVRGCRAVTSDRSPVIGPLHDPTGAPRKNQFISTGHGSHGTISAPFAADCLAAVLNGEFSVLDAEEDACVSGLRFLQRQARRGLRHGARPPAEEFG
;
A
#
# COMPACT_ATOMS: atom_id res chain seq x y z
N ARG A 1 -22.81 5.47 13.07
CA ARG A 1 -21.84 5.46 14.20
C ARG A 1 -20.46 5.77 13.61
N LEU A 2 -20.11 7.05 13.58
CA LEU A 2 -18.76 7.53 13.30
C LEU A 2 -18.12 7.85 14.65
N VAL A 3 -16.78 7.88 14.68
CA VAL A 3 -15.89 8.40 15.74
C VAL A 3 -15.21 7.31 16.62
N ASP A 4 -13.95 7.04 16.23
CA ASP A 4 -12.79 6.77 17.10
C ASP A 4 -12.53 5.36 17.68
N ASP A 5 -12.62 4.31 16.87
CA ASP A 5 -11.97 3.02 17.19
C ASP A 5 -10.56 2.94 16.55
N PRO A 6 -9.48 2.92 17.35
CA PRO A 6 -8.10 2.76 16.86
C PRO A 6 -7.82 1.38 16.21
N ALA A 7 -8.77 0.44 16.27
CA ALA A 7 -8.70 -0.89 15.67
C ALA A 7 -9.28 -0.99 14.24
N ARG A 8 -9.74 0.12 13.63
CA ARG A 8 -10.27 0.05 12.25
C ARG A 8 -9.20 -0.44 11.26
N PRO A 9 -9.47 -1.54 10.52
CA PRO A 9 -8.54 -2.07 9.52
C PRO A 9 -8.18 -1.02 8.46
N ALA A 10 -6.94 -1.05 7.96
CA ALA A 10 -6.53 -0.21 6.83
C ALA A 10 -7.43 -0.37 5.59
N THR A 11 -8.12 -1.51 5.44
CA THR A 11 -9.02 -1.80 4.33
C THR A 11 -10.39 -1.14 4.45
N GLU A 12 -10.69 -0.44 5.55
CA GLU A 12 -11.91 0.38 5.66
C GLU A 12 -11.77 1.76 5.00
N ILE A 13 -10.59 2.09 4.45
CA ILE A 13 -10.47 3.25 3.58
C ILE A 13 -11.34 3.01 2.33
N PRO A 14 -12.18 3.97 1.93
CA PRO A 14 -13.19 3.74 0.91
C PRO A 14 -12.58 3.53 -0.48
N ALA A 15 -11.54 4.30 -0.80
CA ALA A 15 -10.80 4.17 -2.05
C ALA A 15 -9.31 4.31 -1.84
N ALA A 16 -8.55 3.68 -2.75
CA ALA A 16 -7.11 3.81 -2.83
C ALA A 16 -6.67 4.08 -4.26
N THR A 17 -5.66 4.94 -4.39
CA THR A 17 -4.90 5.07 -5.63
C THR A 17 -3.89 3.93 -5.74
N VAL A 18 -3.81 3.32 -6.92
CA VAL A 18 -2.89 2.24 -7.25
C VAL A 18 -1.70 2.84 -8.00
N ASN A 19 -0.77 3.44 -7.27
CA ASN A 19 0.45 4.00 -7.83
C ASN A 19 1.71 3.42 -7.15
N PRO A 20 2.76 3.08 -7.91
CA PRO A 20 3.96 2.50 -7.35
C PRO A 20 4.86 3.56 -6.72
N ARG A 21 5.63 3.16 -5.70
CA ARG A 21 6.83 3.89 -5.30
C ARG A 21 8.05 3.32 -6.01
N LEU A 22 8.27 3.79 -7.24
CA LEU A 22 9.37 3.37 -8.09
C LEU A 22 10.74 3.76 -7.53
N LEU A 23 11.75 2.96 -7.88
CA LEU A 23 13.15 3.16 -7.51
C LEU A 23 14.02 2.97 -8.76
N ALA A 24 14.92 3.91 -9.03
CA ALA A 24 15.80 3.85 -10.21
C ALA A 24 17.09 3.02 -9.99
N ASP A 25 17.28 2.42 -8.80
CA ASP A 25 18.56 1.82 -8.40
C ASP A 25 18.77 0.38 -8.91
N GLY A 26 17.80 -0.19 -9.64
CA GLY A 26 17.88 -1.56 -10.18
C GLY A 26 17.91 -2.67 -9.13
N SER A 27 17.79 -2.34 -7.84
CA SER A 27 17.84 -3.29 -6.74
C SER A 27 16.71 -4.33 -6.84
N ALA A 28 16.87 -5.46 -6.16
CA ALA A 28 15.80 -6.45 -6.04
C ALA A 28 14.51 -5.85 -5.47
N GLN A 29 14.61 -4.89 -4.53
CA GLN A 29 13.45 -4.15 -4.04
C GLN A 29 12.79 -3.29 -5.14
N ALA A 30 13.57 -2.67 -6.03
CA ALA A 30 13.05 -1.91 -7.16
C ALA A 30 12.28 -2.81 -8.13
N ARG A 31 12.89 -3.95 -8.51
CA ARG A 31 12.28 -4.95 -9.41
C ARG A 31 11.00 -5.53 -8.82
N GLN A 32 11.05 -5.94 -7.54
CA GLN A 32 9.90 -6.47 -6.81
C GLN A 32 8.73 -5.48 -6.79
N ARG A 33 8.98 -4.20 -6.50
CA ARG A 33 7.92 -3.17 -6.48
C ARG A 33 7.32 -2.93 -7.85
N LEU A 34 8.15 -2.88 -8.89
CA LEU A 34 7.69 -2.71 -10.26
C LEU A 34 6.83 -3.90 -10.70
N ARG A 35 7.31 -5.13 -10.46
CA ARG A 35 6.60 -6.37 -10.78
C ARG A 35 5.25 -6.44 -10.07
N SER A 36 5.20 -6.13 -8.77
CA SER A 36 3.94 -6.07 -8.01
C SER A 36 2.96 -5.06 -8.58
N TYR A 37 3.45 -3.90 -9.02
CA TYR A 37 2.61 -2.86 -9.62
C TYR A 37 2.02 -3.31 -10.95
N LEU A 38 2.87 -3.73 -11.89
CA LEU A 38 2.43 -4.14 -13.22
C LEU A 38 1.46 -5.34 -13.15
N TYR A 39 1.78 -6.33 -12.31
CA TYR A 39 0.84 -7.43 -12.06
C TYR A 39 -0.50 -6.91 -11.54
N SER A 40 -0.47 -6.08 -10.51
CA SER A 40 -1.69 -5.68 -9.80
C SER A 40 -2.60 -4.77 -10.62
N ILE A 41 -2.07 -3.88 -11.46
CA ILE A 41 -2.93 -3.07 -12.33
C ILE A 41 -3.70 -3.94 -13.32
N HIS A 42 -3.06 -4.95 -13.92
CA HIS A 42 -3.73 -5.87 -14.84
C HIS A 42 -4.71 -6.80 -14.11
N TRP A 43 -4.34 -7.24 -12.90
CA TRP A 43 -5.22 -8.07 -12.07
C TRP A 43 -6.48 -7.30 -11.63
N LEU A 44 -6.30 -6.04 -11.20
CA LEU A 44 -7.36 -5.17 -10.68
C LEU A 44 -8.34 -4.71 -11.76
N ASP A 45 -7.87 -4.51 -12.99
CA ASP A 45 -8.71 -4.08 -14.14
C ASP A 45 -9.84 -5.07 -14.47
N ARG A 46 -9.77 -6.29 -13.94
CA ARG A 46 -10.81 -7.33 -14.10
C ARG A 46 -12.01 -7.16 -13.17
N PHE A 47 -11.94 -6.24 -12.21
CA PHE A 47 -12.97 -6.04 -11.19
C PHE A 47 -13.77 -4.76 -11.44
N HIS A 48 -15.08 -4.81 -11.20
CA HIS A 48 -15.94 -3.64 -11.36
C HIS A 48 -15.71 -2.59 -10.26
N ALA A 49 -14.99 -2.98 -9.20
CA ALA A 49 -14.50 -2.11 -8.16
C ALA A 49 -13.35 -1.17 -8.61
N THR A 50 -12.77 -1.42 -9.78
CA THR A 50 -11.58 -0.72 -10.24
C THR A 50 -11.92 0.23 -11.40
N ALA A 51 -11.26 1.37 -11.41
CA ALA A 51 -11.33 2.36 -12.47
C ALA A 51 -9.90 2.77 -12.89
N CYS A 52 -9.45 2.30 -14.05
CA CYS A 52 -8.09 2.52 -14.55
C CYS A 52 -8.06 3.70 -15.54
N HIS A 53 -7.98 4.90 -14.99
CA HIS A 53 -7.95 6.15 -15.77
C HIS A 53 -6.56 6.81 -15.79
N GLY A 54 -5.59 6.22 -15.11
CA GLY A 54 -4.25 6.74 -14.93
C GLY A 54 -4.10 7.58 -13.67
N VAL A 55 -2.85 7.77 -13.24
CA VAL A 55 -2.46 8.58 -12.08
C VAL A 55 -1.31 9.49 -12.47
N LEU A 56 -1.36 10.75 -12.03
CA LEU A 56 -0.27 11.69 -12.21
C LEU A 56 0.52 11.85 -10.91
N GLN A 57 1.78 11.42 -10.93
CA GLN A 57 2.71 11.64 -9.83
C GLN A 57 3.46 12.96 -10.04
N LEU A 58 3.20 13.93 -9.17
CA LEU A 58 3.78 15.27 -9.18
C LEU A 58 5.06 15.32 -8.34
N PRO A 59 5.94 16.31 -8.61
CA PRO A 59 7.07 16.59 -7.74
C PRO A 59 6.63 16.86 -6.30
N GLY A 60 7.36 16.31 -5.33
CA GLY A 60 7.09 16.51 -3.91
C GLY A 60 8.04 15.72 -3.00
N GLY A 61 8.46 16.34 -1.90
CA GLY A 61 9.27 15.73 -0.86
C GLY A 61 10.56 15.14 -1.41
N ARG A 62 10.68 13.79 -1.38
CA ARG A 62 11.85 13.07 -1.93
C ARG A 62 11.75 12.78 -3.43
N ASN A 63 10.59 12.99 -4.04
CA ASN A 63 10.35 12.79 -5.47
C ASN A 63 10.42 14.13 -6.19
N THR A 64 11.61 14.70 -6.31
CA THR A 64 11.84 15.94 -7.06
C THR A 64 11.58 15.76 -8.55
N ALA A 65 11.35 16.84 -9.31
CA ALA A 65 11.16 16.76 -10.76
C ALA A 65 12.31 16.02 -11.48
N PRO A 66 13.61 16.30 -11.20
CA PRO A 66 14.70 15.52 -11.80
C PRO A 66 14.66 14.03 -11.46
N ARG A 67 14.17 13.66 -10.27
CA ARG A 67 14.03 12.26 -9.88
C ARG A 67 12.90 11.58 -10.66
N LEU A 68 11.80 12.27 -10.92
CA LEU A 68 10.70 11.75 -11.74
C LEU A 68 11.14 11.58 -13.20
N GLU A 69 11.89 12.52 -13.74
CA GLU A 69 12.49 12.43 -15.08
C GLU A 69 13.46 11.24 -15.18
N LEU A 70 14.31 11.04 -14.17
CA LEU A 70 15.20 9.88 -14.10
C LEU A 70 14.40 8.55 -14.10
N LEU A 71 13.30 8.48 -13.34
CA LEU A 71 12.44 7.30 -13.33
C LEU A 71 11.80 7.04 -14.70
N ALA A 72 11.33 8.08 -15.38
CA ALA A 72 10.80 7.96 -16.74
C ALA A 72 11.86 7.43 -17.72
N ALA A 73 13.08 7.99 -17.67
CA ALA A 73 14.18 7.58 -18.52
C ALA A 73 14.62 6.12 -18.25
N GLN A 74 14.71 5.73 -16.98
CA GLN A 74 15.09 4.38 -16.56
C GLN A 74 14.14 3.30 -17.12
N TYR A 75 12.89 3.65 -17.36
CA TYR A 75 11.84 2.70 -17.72
C TYR A 75 11.25 2.91 -19.12
N HIS A 76 11.80 3.83 -19.92
CA HIS A 76 11.23 4.20 -21.21
C HIS A 76 11.13 3.04 -22.21
N ASP A 77 12.07 2.10 -22.17
CA ASP A 77 12.11 0.92 -23.06
C ASP A 77 11.17 -0.22 -22.63
N MET A 78 10.57 -0.14 -21.44
CA MET A 78 9.70 -1.19 -20.90
C MET A 78 8.22 -1.01 -21.25
N GLY A 79 7.92 -0.18 -22.25
CA GLY A 79 6.57 0.04 -22.77
C GLY A 79 5.88 1.29 -22.22
N PRO A 80 4.66 1.61 -22.70
CA PRO A 80 4.00 2.90 -22.48
C PRO A 80 3.29 3.02 -21.11
N TRP A 81 3.75 2.30 -20.08
CA TRP A 81 3.12 2.27 -18.76
C TRP A 81 3.58 3.42 -17.84
N VAL A 82 4.66 4.11 -18.21
CA VAL A 82 5.16 5.29 -17.49
C VAL A 82 5.73 6.31 -18.48
N ARG A 83 5.44 7.59 -18.28
CA ARG A 83 6.04 8.67 -19.08
C ARG A 83 6.10 9.99 -18.32
N SER A 84 7.15 10.76 -18.58
CA SER A 84 7.20 12.16 -18.13
C SER A 84 6.22 13.00 -18.95
N VAL A 85 5.57 13.97 -18.31
CA VAL A 85 4.66 14.93 -18.94
C VAL A 85 4.97 16.33 -18.45
N ASP A 86 4.87 17.32 -19.33
CA ASP A 86 4.98 18.72 -18.97
C ASP A 86 3.68 19.26 -18.33
N ALA A 87 3.69 20.52 -17.89
CA ALA A 87 2.54 21.14 -17.24
C ALA A 87 1.32 21.26 -18.16
N ALA A 88 1.52 21.51 -19.46
CA ALA A 88 0.44 21.61 -20.43
C ALA A 88 -0.26 20.26 -20.65
N THR A 89 0.52 19.19 -20.82
CA THR A 89 0.01 17.83 -20.93
C THR A 89 -0.63 17.38 -19.62
N ALA A 90 -0.02 17.69 -18.47
CA ALA A 90 -0.59 17.45 -17.16
C ALA A 90 -1.98 18.09 -17.04
N ALA A 91 -2.13 19.36 -17.42
CA ALA A 91 -3.41 20.06 -17.39
C ALA A 91 -4.47 19.41 -18.30
N SER A 92 -4.07 18.99 -19.50
CA SER A 92 -4.96 18.29 -20.42
C SER A 92 -5.50 16.98 -19.83
N VAL A 93 -4.63 16.16 -19.21
CA VAL A 93 -5.04 14.85 -18.70
C VAL A 93 -5.82 14.96 -17.38
N THR A 94 -5.42 15.88 -16.48
CA THR A 94 -6.11 16.06 -15.20
C THR A 94 -7.39 16.88 -15.34
N GLY A 95 -7.53 17.70 -16.38
CA GLY A 95 -8.68 18.57 -16.58
C GLY A 95 -8.68 19.83 -15.69
N VAL A 96 -7.57 20.13 -15.01
CA VAL A 96 -7.37 21.34 -14.22
C VAL A 96 -6.08 22.03 -14.65
N PRO A 97 -5.98 23.36 -14.57
CA PRO A 97 -4.75 24.06 -14.94
C PRO A 97 -3.62 23.67 -13.99
N MET A 98 -2.50 23.19 -14.52
CA MET A 98 -1.37 22.68 -13.73
C MET A 98 -0.19 23.65 -13.83
N ARG A 99 0.47 23.93 -12.70
CA ARG A 99 1.73 24.69 -12.64
C ARG A 99 2.94 23.85 -13.02
N VAL A 100 2.85 22.54 -12.81
CA VAL A 100 3.98 21.61 -12.92
C VAL A 100 3.58 20.38 -13.74
N GLY A 101 4.58 19.82 -14.42
CA GLY A 101 4.50 18.48 -15.00
C GLY A 101 4.69 17.37 -13.96
N GLY A 102 4.85 16.14 -14.42
CA GLY A 102 5.07 14.99 -13.55
C GLY A 102 5.26 13.68 -14.30
N LEU A 103 5.12 12.59 -13.56
CA LEU A 103 5.21 11.23 -14.08
C LEU A 103 3.80 10.66 -14.22
N LEU A 104 3.34 10.48 -15.45
CA LEU A 104 2.05 9.88 -15.74
C LEU A 104 2.19 8.35 -15.79
N LEU A 105 1.30 7.67 -15.09
CA LEU A 105 1.14 6.21 -15.09
C LEU A 105 -0.24 5.88 -15.71
N PRO A 106 -0.34 5.67 -17.03
CA PRO A 106 -1.64 5.56 -17.71
C PRO A 106 -2.49 4.37 -17.26
N GLY A 107 -1.85 3.25 -16.91
CA GLY A 107 -2.53 2.05 -16.44
C GLY A 107 -2.80 2.02 -14.93
N ALA A 108 -2.44 3.07 -14.19
CA ALA A 108 -2.74 3.16 -12.77
C ALA A 108 -4.25 3.36 -12.54
N CYS A 109 -4.75 2.84 -11.42
CA CYS A 109 -6.18 2.78 -11.16
C CYS A 109 -6.55 3.44 -9.82
N THR A 110 -7.83 3.73 -9.66
CA THR A 110 -8.47 3.92 -8.36
C THR A 110 -9.35 2.71 -8.07
N VAL A 111 -9.31 2.23 -6.83
CA VAL A 111 -10.06 1.03 -6.41
C VAL A 111 -10.99 1.41 -5.28
N ASP A 112 -12.28 1.07 -5.41
CA ASP A 112 -13.23 1.02 -4.30
C ASP A 112 -12.93 -0.25 -3.48
N ILE A 113 -12.33 -0.07 -2.30
CA ILE A 113 -11.83 -1.19 -1.50
C ILE A 113 -12.98 -2.03 -0.96
N GLY A 114 -14.07 -1.39 -0.51
CA GLY A 114 -15.22 -2.09 0.04
C GLY A 114 -15.92 -2.94 -1.01
N ARG A 115 -16.04 -2.43 -2.24
CA ARG A 115 -16.57 -3.17 -3.37
C ARG A 115 -15.65 -4.30 -3.80
N LEU A 116 -14.34 -4.05 -3.90
CA LEU A 116 -13.37 -5.08 -4.28
C LEU A 116 -13.41 -6.26 -3.29
N ILE A 117 -13.44 -5.98 -1.98
CA ILE A 117 -13.51 -7.05 -0.96
C ILE A 117 -14.80 -7.85 -1.10
N ARG A 118 -15.94 -7.22 -1.41
CA ARG A 118 -17.20 -7.94 -1.65
C ARG A 118 -17.08 -8.84 -2.88
N GLU A 119 -16.63 -8.30 -4.01
CA GLU A 119 -16.44 -9.07 -5.26
C GLU A 119 -15.48 -10.26 -5.05
N LEU A 120 -14.39 -10.08 -4.31
CA LEU A 120 -13.43 -11.15 -4.01
C LEU A 120 -13.99 -12.23 -3.08
N ARG A 121 -14.89 -11.86 -2.17
CA ARG A 121 -15.55 -12.79 -1.24
C ARG A 121 -16.66 -13.60 -1.90
N GLU A 122 -17.24 -13.08 -2.98
CA GLU A 122 -18.32 -13.72 -3.74
C GLU A 122 -17.80 -14.85 -4.62
N HIS A 123 -17.32 -15.92 -3.98
CA HIS A 123 -16.83 -17.12 -4.65
C HIS A 123 -17.33 -18.39 -3.95
N PRO A 124 -17.86 -19.40 -4.68
CA PRO A 124 -18.52 -20.57 -4.08
C PRO A 124 -17.60 -21.43 -3.20
N ARG A 125 -16.29 -21.36 -3.41
CA ARG A 125 -15.26 -22.05 -2.60
C ARG A 125 -14.72 -21.23 -1.41
N ILE A 126 -15.21 -20.02 -1.19
CA ILE A 126 -14.78 -19.16 -0.08
C ILE A 126 -15.85 -19.23 1.01
N HIS A 127 -15.45 -19.72 2.18
CA HIS A 127 -16.31 -19.79 3.36
C HIS A 127 -15.79 -18.84 4.43
N LEU A 128 -16.65 -17.96 4.92
CA LEU A 128 -16.32 -16.99 5.94
C LEU A 128 -16.84 -17.49 7.28
N ARG A 129 -15.95 -17.51 8.27
CA ARG A 129 -16.26 -17.90 9.63
C ARG A 129 -16.05 -16.71 10.55
N ALA A 130 -16.85 -16.62 11.60
CA ALA A 130 -16.59 -15.68 12.67
C ALA A 130 -15.20 -15.99 13.29
N PRO A 131 -14.52 -15.00 13.87
CA PRO A 131 -13.27 -15.23 14.60
C PRO A 131 -13.55 -16.07 15.84
N GLU A 132 -13.58 -17.38 15.67
CA GLU A 132 -13.54 -18.36 16.73
C GLU A 132 -12.10 -18.91 16.81
N PRO A 133 -11.62 -19.31 18.00
CA PRO A 133 -10.35 -20.01 18.14
C PRO A 133 -10.44 -21.31 17.35
N THR A 134 -10.04 -21.26 16.08
CA THR A 134 -10.06 -22.43 15.22
C THR A 134 -8.81 -23.21 15.54
N GLN A 135 -8.95 -24.41 16.07
CA GLN A 135 -7.85 -25.38 16.05
C GLN A 135 -7.54 -25.65 14.59
N VAL A 136 -6.48 -25.02 14.08
CA VAL A 136 -6.03 -25.27 12.72
C VAL A 136 -5.40 -26.65 12.71
N GLU A 137 -5.96 -27.54 11.91
CA GLU A 137 -5.39 -28.87 11.71
C GLU A 137 -3.95 -28.71 11.18
N PRO A 138 -2.93 -29.33 11.81
CA PRO A 138 -1.53 -29.18 11.41
C PRO A 138 -1.24 -29.53 9.94
N ALA A 139 -2.11 -30.35 9.33
CA ALA A 139 -1.99 -30.75 7.93
C ALA A 139 -2.44 -29.68 6.92
N GLN A 140 -3.27 -28.73 7.31
CA GLN A 140 -3.83 -27.73 6.40
C GLN A 140 -2.95 -26.46 6.35
N PRO A 141 -2.70 -25.88 5.16
CA PRO A 141 -2.02 -24.61 5.06
C PRO A 141 -2.78 -23.48 5.76
N ARG A 142 -2.05 -22.69 6.57
CA ARG A 142 -2.57 -21.50 7.25
C ARG A 142 -1.80 -20.26 6.79
N ILE A 143 -2.53 -19.22 6.40
CA ILE A 143 -1.96 -17.93 6.01
C ILE A 143 -2.43 -16.86 6.98
N LEU A 144 -1.50 -16.18 7.65
CA LEU A 144 -1.81 -15.03 8.49
C LEU A 144 -1.86 -13.75 7.65
N CYS A 145 -3.06 -13.16 7.52
CA CYS A 145 -3.34 -11.94 6.75
C CYS A 145 -4.05 -10.86 7.60
N THR A 146 -3.69 -10.74 8.87
CA THR A 146 -4.42 -9.94 9.89
C THR A 146 -3.96 -8.48 9.98
N GLY A 147 -3.24 -7.98 8.99
CA GLY A 147 -2.75 -6.60 8.99
C GLY A 147 -1.88 -6.29 10.21
N ALA A 148 -2.20 -5.22 10.93
CA ALA A 148 -1.43 -4.81 12.12
C ALA A 148 -1.64 -5.74 13.32
N ALA A 149 -2.78 -6.44 13.39
CA ALA A 149 -3.06 -7.42 14.44
C ALA A 149 -2.17 -8.68 14.34
N ILE A 150 -1.30 -8.75 13.33
CA ILE A 150 -0.29 -9.81 13.24
C ILE A 150 0.59 -9.88 14.49
N SER A 151 0.84 -8.75 15.16
CA SER A 151 1.63 -8.70 16.40
C SER A 151 1.03 -9.46 17.58
N GLU A 152 -0.26 -9.83 17.50
CA GLU A 152 -0.93 -10.65 18.53
C GLU A 152 -0.52 -12.13 18.43
N PHE A 153 0.04 -12.56 17.30
CA PHE A 153 0.51 -13.92 17.06
C PHE A 153 1.97 -14.07 17.52
N GLU A 154 2.21 -14.95 18.48
CA GLU A 154 3.53 -15.18 19.08
C GLU A 154 4.57 -15.61 18.04
N GLU A 155 4.17 -16.48 17.11
CA GLU A 155 5.03 -16.99 16.03
C GLU A 155 5.50 -15.91 15.04
N THR A 156 4.98 -14.69 15.16
CA THR A 156 5.36 -13.54 14.33
C THR A 156 6.21 -12.51 15.09
N GLY A 157 6.56 -12.79 16.34
CA GLY A 157 7.28 -11.86 17.22
C GLY A 157 8.62 -11.38 16.67
N TYR A 158 9.25 -12.14 15.79
CA TYR A 158 10.52 -11.77 15.14
C TYR A 158 10.37 -10.72 14.02
N LEU A 159 9.16 -10.38 13.59
CA LEU A 159 8.96 -9.40 12.52
C LEU A 159 9.24 -7.99 13.04
N GLU A 160 10.02 -7.21 12.29
CA GLU A 160 10.21 -5.77 12.56
C GLU A 160 9.06 -4.96 11.96
N LEU A 161 7.87 -5.06 12.58
CA LEU A 161 6.61 -4.51 12.09
C LEU A 161 5.90 -3.72 13.19
N LEU A 162 5.39 -2.54 12.84
CA LEU A 162 4.62 -1.68 13.74
C LEU A 162 3.29 -1.22 13.09
N PRO A 163 2.26 -0.98 13.91
CA PRO A 163 1.08 -0.24 13.46
C PRO A 163 1.46 1.20 13.13
N VAL A 164 0.90 1.72 12.04
CA VAL A 164 0.97 3.15 11.68
C VAL A 164 -0.43 3.63 11.32
N TRP A 165 -0.93 4.58 12.09
CA TRP A 165 -2.23 5.17 11.85
C TRP A 165 -2.16 6.24 10.76
N GLY A 166 -3.27 6.42 10.06
CA GLY A 166 -3.41 7.49 9.09
C GLY A 166 -4.86 7.88 8.94
N GLU A 167 -5.08 9.17 8.75
CA GLU A 167 -6.38 9.75 8.52
C GLU A 167 -6.41 10.47 7.17
N LEU A 168 -7.53 10.27 6.49
CA LEU A 168 -7.96 10.89 5.26
C LEU A 168 -9.04 11.93 5.55
N GLN A 169 -8.99 13.07 4.88
CA GLN A 169 -10.14 13.96 4.81
C GLN A 169 -10.91 13.68 3.52
N GLN A 170 -12.23 13.68 3.61
CA GLN A 170 -13.11 13.64 2.46
C GLN A 170 -13.59 15.05 2.19
N VAL A 171 -13.43 15.51 0.97
CA VAL A 171 -13.73 16.89 0.55
C VAL A 171 -14.50 16.90 -0.77
N GLN A 172 -15.34 17.90 -0.95
CA GLN A 172 -15.91 18.25 -2.25
C GLN A 172 -15.10 19.40 -2.84
N ILE A 173 -14.46 19.21 -3.99
CA ILE A 173 -13.66 20.25 -4.66
C ILE A 173 -14.43 20.77 -5.88
N THR A 174 -14.59 22.09 -5.97
CA THR A 174 -15.19 22.72 -7.14
C THR A 174 -14.20 22.70 -8.30
N GLY A 175 -14.52 21.99 -9.39
CA GLY A 175 -13.64 21.89 -10.55
C GLY A 175 -12.34 21.12 -10.27
N GLY A 176 -12.39 20.08 -9.43
CA GLY A 176 -11.22 19.26 -9.10
C GLY A 176 -10.70 18.38 -10.26
N PRO A 177 -9.52 17.76 -10.10
CA PRO A 177 -8.89 16.95 -11.13
C PRO A 177 -9.65 15.65 -11.41
N ARG A 178 -9.76 15.25 -12.67
CA ARG A 178 -10.37 13.98 -13.11
C ARG A 178 -9.52 12.76 -12.77
N LEU A 179 -8.20 12.95 -12.69
CA LEU A 179 -7.25 11.90 -12.36
C LEU A 179 -6.77 12.04 -10.91
N PRO A 180 -6.47 10.93 -10.23
CA PRO A 180 -5.74 11.00 -8.97
C PRO A 180 -4.39 11.69 -9.16
N LEU A 181 -4.09 12.60 -8.23
CA LEU A 181 -2.80 13.26 -8.12
C LEU A 181 -2.06 12.68 -6.92
N VAL A 182 -0.78 12.36 -7.07
CA VAL A 182 0.07 11.85 -5.99
C VAL A 182 1.37 12.64 -5.94
N GLY A 183 1.85 13.01 -4.76
CA GLY A 183 3.08 13.77 -4.59
C GLY A 183 3.41 13.92 -3.12
N ASP A 184 3.50 15.17 -2.65
CA ASP A 184 3.59 15.45 -1.21
C ASP A 184 2.29 15.18 -0.45
N GLY A 185 1.20 14.88 -1.14
CA GLY A 185 -0.02 14.29 -0.59
C GLY A 185 -0.68 13.45 -1.67
N PHE A 186 -1.95 13.15 -1.52
CA PHE A 186 -2.76 12.63 -2.63
C PHE A 186 -4.11 13.32 -2.69
N ILE A 187 -4.64 13.40 -3.91
CA ILE A 187 -6.01 13.77 -4.22
C ILE A 187 -6.57 12.60 -5.01
N THR A 188 -7.53 11.87 -4.44
CA THR A 188 -8.12 10.69 -5.08
C THR A 188 -9.61 10.94 -5.28
N PRO A 189 -10.11 11.05 -6.53
CA PRO A 189 -11.54 11.12 -6.80
C PRO A 189 -12.26 9.89 -6.24
N TRP A 190 -13.32 10.09 -5.46
CA TRP A 190 -14.14 9.00 -4.91
C TRP A 190 -15.52 9.48 -4.50
N GLY A 191 -16.56 8.68 -4.78
CA GLY A 191 -17.91 8.88 -4.23
C GLY A 191 -18.56 10.22 -4.60
N GLY A 192 -18.20 10.81 -5.75
CA GLY A 192 -18.66 12.15 -6.16
C GLY A 192 -17.84 13.32 -5.61
N GLY A 193 -16.90 13.06 -4.70
CA GLY A 193 -15.94 14.02 -4.15
C GLY A 193 -14.50 13.51 -4.24
N TYR A 194 -13.69 13.82 -3.22
CA TYR A 194 -12.26 13.51 -3.19
C TYR A 194 -11.82 13.07 -1.80
N SER A 195 -10.85 12.16 -1.74
CA SER A 195 -10.07 11.89 -0.53
C SER A 195 -8.72 12.60 -0.62
N VAL A 196 -8.36 13.34 0.43
CA VAL A 196 -7.09 14.08 0.55
C VAL A 196 -6.36 13.72 1.83
N GLY A 197 -5.03 13.82 1.79
CA GLY A 197 -4.15 13.52 2.92
C GLY A 197 -3.01 12.59 2.52
N SER A 198 -2.61 11.59 3.32
CA SER A 198 -3.03 11.26 4.70
C SER A 198 -1.97 11.66 5.71
N SER A 199 -2.37 11.76 6.98
CA SER A 199 -1.43 11.75 8.08
C SER A 199 -0.68 10.41 8.15
N TYR A 200 0.49 10.44 8.79
CA TYR A 200 1.34 9.28 9.01
C TYR A 200 1.80 9.27 10.47
N GLU A 201 1.05 8.56 11.30
CA GLU A 201 1.02 8.76 12.74
C GLU A 201 1.62 7.53 13.45
N GLN A 202 2.73 7.72 14.18
CA GLN A 202 3.36 6.65 14.98
C GLN A 202 2.54 6.29 16.23
N SER A 203 1.68 7.22 16.65
CA SER A 203 0.63 7.03 17.63
C SER A 203 -0.59 7.79 17.12
N PRO A 204 -1.82 7.30 17.36
CA PRO A 204 -3.01 7.92 16.80
C PRO A 204 -3.14 9.37 17.29
N TRP A 205 -3.26 10.31 16.36
CA TRP A 205 -3.47 11.72 16.67
C TRP A 205 -4.93 11.99 17.01
N THR A 206 -5.19 13.08 17.73
CA THR A 206 -6.56 13.58 17.90
C THR A 206 -7.13 13.96 16.52
N PRO A 207 -8.44 13.80 16.30
CA PRO A 207 -9.02 14.11 15.00
C PRO A 207 -8.81 15.57 14.57
N GLY A 208 -8.83 16.52 15.51
CA GLY A 208 -8.56 17.93 15.21
C GLY A 208 -7.15 18.16 14.67
N ARG A 209 -6.14 17.52 15.28
CA ARG A 209 -4.74 17.60 14.83
C ARG A 209 -4.56 16.96 13.45
N ALA A 210 -5.13 15.77 13.24
CA ALA A 210 -5.02 15.06 11.97
C ALA A 210 -5.70 15.83 10.82
N ARG A 211 -6.87 16.42 11.09
CA ARG A 211 -7.58 17.28 10.14
C ARG A 211 -6.76 18.52 9.78
N ALA A 212 -6.29 19.29 10.77
CA ALA A 212 -5.50 20.49 10.52
C ALA A 212 -4.26 20.17 9.67
N PHE A 213 -3.49 19.14 10.08
CA PHE A 213 -2.31 18.70 9.32
C PHE A 213 -2.61 18.33 7.86
N ASN A 214 -3.68 17.58 7.62
CA ASN A 214 -4.04 17.14 6.28
C ASN A 214 -4.52 18.32 5.41
N LEU A 215 -5.36 19.21 5.95
CA LEU A 215 -5.91 20.33 5.20
C LEU A 215 -4.85 21.40 4.92
N ASP A 216 -4.01 21.76 5.90
CA ASP A 216 -2.91 22.72 5.68
C ASP A 216 -1.97 22.25 4.56
N ARG A 217 -1.65 20.94 4.56
CA ARG A 217 -0.80 20.32 3.55
C ARG A 217 -1.49 20.23 2.19
N PHE A 218 -2.78 19.90 2.17
CA PHE A 218 -3.58 19.88 0.95
C PHE A 218 -3.67 21.27 0.30
N GLU A 219 -3.96 22.31 1.08
CA GLU A 219 -4.04 23.70 0.62
C GLU A 219 -2.69 24.20 0.11
N SER A 220 -1.62 23.96 0.87
CA SER A 220 -0.25 24.29 0.45
C SER A 220 0.14 23.56 -0.83
N TRP A 221 -0.18 22.27 -0.93
CA TRP A 221 0.16 21.48 -2.12
C TRP A 221 -0.65 21.92 -3.34
N TRP A 222 -1.93 22.22 -3.18
CA TRP A 222 -2.78 22.77 -4.25
C TRP A 222 -2.19 24.08 -4.79
N ALA A 223 -1.88 25.04 -3.92
CA ALA A 223 -1.35 26.35 -4.34
C ALA A 223 -0.08 26.24 -5.20
N ASN A 224 0.77 25.25 -4.90
CA ASN A 224 2.04 25.01 -5.59
C ASN A 224 1.92 24.16 -6.86
N THR A 225 0.81 23.46 -7.08
CA THR A 225 0.68 22.49 -8.18
C THR A 225 -0.42 22.80 -9.17
N ILE A 226 -1.52 23.42 -8.73
CA ILE A 226 -2.70 23.70 -9.54
C ILE A 226 -2.84 25.23 -9.67
N ASP A 227 -2.92 25.72 -10.90
CA ASP A 227 -3.04 27.14 -11.23
C ASP A 227 -4.52 27.59 -11.24
N ALA A 228 -5.20 27.34 -10.12
CA ALA A 228 -6.58 27.76 -9.89
C ALA A 228 -6.81 28.04 -8.41
N PRO A 229 -7.75 28.94 -8.06
CA PRO A 229 -8.14 29.12 -6.66
C PRO A 229 -8.77 27.83 -6.10
N LEU A 230 -8.30 27.39 -4.95
CA LEU A 230 -8.89 26.25 -4.26
C LEU A 230 -10.22 26.64 -3.64
N ARG A 231 -11.28 25.90 -3.98
CA ARG A 231 -12.59 25.98 -3.32
C ARG A 231 -13.09 24.59 -2.98
N TYR A 232 -13.21 24.30 -1.69
CA TYR A 232 -13.64 22.99 -1.22
C TYR A 232 -14.51 23.07 0.04
N GLU A 233 -15.27 22.01 0.27
CA GLU A 233 -16.00 21.76 1.51
C GLU A 233 -15.52 20.44 2.11
N ALA A 234 -15.28 20.40 3.43
CA ALA A 234 -14.95 19.16 4.13
C ALA A 234 -16.24 18.40 4.47
N ILE A 235 -16.38 17.19 3.92
CA ILE A 235 -17.61 16.38 4.01
C ILE A 235 -17.44 15.15 4.92
N GLY A 236 -16.21 14.79 5.29
CA GLY A 236 -15.98 13.62 6.14
C GLY A 236 -14.52 13.35 6.43
N ARG A 237 -14.28 12.25 7.15
CA ARG A 237 -12.94 11.73 7.42
C ARG A 237 -12.98 10.20 7.52
N VAL A 238 -11.87 9.57 7.17
CA VAL A 238 -11.69 8.12 7.34
C VAL A 238 -10.32 7.85 7.95
N ARG A 239 -10.26 6.92 8.90
CA ARG A 239 -9.03 6.51 9.55
C ARG A 239 -8.78 5.02 9.32
N GLY A 240 -7.52 4.64 9.19
CA GLY A 240 -7.09 3.24 9.15
C GLY A 240 -5.75 3.03 9.84
N CYS A 241 -5.48 1.78 10.20
CA CYS A 241 -4.20 1.35 10.79
C CYS A 241 -3.45 0.42 9.83
N ARG A 242 -2.27 0.86 9.38
CA ARG A 242 -1.39 0.13 8.46
C ARG A 242 -0.44 -0.76 9.25
N ALA A 243 -0.15 -1.93 8.71
CA ALA A 243 1.00 -2.73 9.12
C ALA A 243 2.24 -2.28 8.33
N VAL A 244 3.26 -1.75 9.00
CA VAL A 244 4.45 -1.22 8.34
C VAL A 244 5.71 -1.89 8.87
N THR A 245 6.48 -2.47 7.97
CA THR A 245 7.80 -3.03 8.26
C THR A 245 8.88 -1.96 8.31
N SER A 246 9.97 -2.22 9.05
CA SER A 246 11.09 -1.28 9.19
C SER A 246 11.77 -0.90 7.87
N ASP A 247 11.71 -1.76 6.86
CA ASP A 247 12.23 -1.53 5.51
C ASP A 247 11.18 -1.14 4.47
N ARG A 248 9.91 -1.05 4.88
CA ARG A 248 8.76 -0.74 4.01
C ARG A 248 8.58 -1.72 2.84
N SER A 249 9.04 -2.96 2.99
CA SER A 249 8.72 -4.07 2.08
C SER A 249 7.70 -4.99 2.74
N PRO A 250 6.74 -5.57 1.98
CA PRO A 250 5.79 -6.51 2.56
C PRO A 250 6.51 -7.75 3.11
N VAL A 251 5.79 -8.52 3.93
CA VAL A 251 6.22 -9.86 4.36
C VAL A 251 5.33 -10.86 3.67
N ILE A 252 5.92 -11.69 2.82
CA ILE A 252 5.22 -12.67 1.98
C ILE A 252 6.00 -13.98 2.06
N GLY A 253 5.30 -15.10 2.26
CA GLY A 253 5.90 -16.44 2.21
C GLY A 253 5.76 -17.20 3.52
N PRO A 254 6.66 -18.17 3.81
CA PRO A 254 6.58 -18.98 5.02
C PRO A 254 6.84 -18.16 6.28
N LEU A 255 6.21 -18.56 7.38
CA LEU A 255 6.65 -18.18 8.71
C LEU A 255 7.92 -18.93 9.08
N HIS A 256 8.81 -18.31 9.84
CA HIS A 256 10.06 -18.93 10.28
C HIS A 256 10.05 -19.17 11.79
N ASP A 257 10.70 -20.24 12.21
CA ASP A 257 11.02 -20.46 13.62
C ASP A 257 12.26 -19.62 14.04
N PRO A 258 12.63 -19.60 15.33
CA PRO A 258 13.79 -18.85 15.80
C PRO A 258 15.12 -19.27 15.18
N THR A 259 15.23 -20.50 14.65
CA THR A 259 16.44 -20.98 13.94
C THR A 259 16.50 -20.47 12.50
N GLY A 260 15.40 -19.90 12.00
CA GLY A 260 15.25 -19.45 10.62
C GLY A 260 14.68 -20.52 9.69
N ALA A 261 14.36 -21.72 10.19
CA ALA A 261 13.73 -22.75 9.37
C ALA A 261 12.26 -22.40 9.11
N PRO A 262 11.73 -22.68 7.90
CA PRO A 262 10.32 -22.43 7.61
C PRO A 262 9.43 -23.37 8.42
N ARG A 263 8.41 -22.81 9.07
CA ARG A 263 7.37 -23.57 9.77
C ARG A 263 6.49 -24.28 8.75
N LYS A 264 6.32 -25.59 8.92
CA LYS A 264 5.50 -26.42 8.02
C LYS A 264 4.07 -25.88 7.96
N ASN A 265 3.53 -25.74 6.74
CA ASN A 265 2.16 -25.31 6.47
C ASN A 265 1.75 -23.94 7.07
N GLN A 266 2.72 -23.09 7.42
CA GLN A 266 2.45 -21.78 8.02
C GLN A 266 3.04 -20.66 7.17
N PHE A 267 2.18 -19.76 6.73
CA PHE A 267 2.49 -18.67 5.80
C PHE A 267 1.97 -17.34 6.33
N ILE A 268 2.44 -16.25 5.73
CA ILE A 268 2.10 -14.90 6.11
C ILE A 268 2.03 -13.97 4.90
N SER A 269 1.08 -13.04 4.94
CA SER A 269 1.02 -11.86 4.07
C SER A 269 0.69 -10.62 4.92
N THR A 270 1.70 -9.81 5.23
CA THR A 270 1.51 -8.58 6.03
C THR A 270 2.50 -7.49 5.64
N GLY A 271 2.51 -6.36 6.37
CA GLY A 271 3.53 -5.32 6.20
C GLY A 271 3.37 -4.52 4.90
N HIS A 272 2.22 -4.61 4.24
CA HIS A 272 1.94 -3.96 2.96
C HIS A 272 1.95 -2.42 3.02
N GLY A 273 1.91 -1.84 4.22
CA GLY A 273 1.96 -0.40 4.45
C GLY A 273 0.93 0.38 3.65
N SER A 274 1.37 1.46 3.00
CA SER A 274 0.49 2.30 2.15
C SER A 274 0.34 1.79 0.72
N HIS A 275 0.85 0.60 0.38
CA HIS A 275 0.80 0.03 -0.99
C HIS A 275 0.06 -1.32 -1.01
N GLY A 276 -0.93 -1.49 -0.12
CA GLY A 276 -1.72 -2.72 -0.01
C GLY A 276 -2.40 -3.15 -1.31
N THR A 277 -2.98 -2.21 -2.05
CA THR A 277 -3.62 -2.48 -3.35
C THR A 277 -2.65 -2.94 -4.44
N ILE A 278 -1.35 -2.74 -4.25
CA ILE A 278 -0.30 -3.17 -5.18
C ILE A 278 0.36 -4.46 -4.72
N SER A 279 0.66 -4.55 -3.43
CA SER A 279 1.45 -5.68 -2.93
C SER A 279 0.59 -6.87 -2.52
N ALA A 280 -0.68 -6.68 -2.14
CA ALA A 280 -1.53 -7.78 -1.71
C ALA A 280 -1.99 -8.70 -2.86
N PRO A 281 -2.43 -8.21 -4.04
CA PRO A 281 -2.78 -9.09 -5.15
C PRO A 281 -1.58 -9.93 -5.62
N PHE A 282 -0.42 -9.30 -5.71
CA PHE A 282 0.82 -9.98 -6.08
C PHE A 282 1.29 -10.97 -5.00
N ALA A 283 1.15 -10.63 -3.71
CA ALA A 283 1.44 -11.57 -2.61
C ALA A 283 0.54 -12.80 -2.64
N ALA A 284 -0.73 -12.64 -2.99
CA ALA A 284 -1.66 -13.75 -3.15
C ALA A 284 -1.23 -14.69 -4.29
N ASP A 285 -0.70 -14.15 -5.39
CA ASP A 285 -0.15 -14.94 -6.50
C ASP A 285 1.10 -15.73 -6.08
N CYS A 286 2.05 -15.09 -5.39
CA CYS A 286 3.23 -15.76 -4.84
C CYS A 286 2.86 -16.91 -3.90
N LEU A 287 1.90 -16.68 -2.99
CA LEU A 287 1.45 -17.68 -2.04
C LEU A 287 0.69 -18.81 -2.73
N ALA A 288 -0.14 -18.50 -3.73
CA ALA A 288 -0.86 -19.51 -4.51
C ALA A 288 0.12 -20.44 -5.25
N ALA A 289 1.16 -19.89 -5.88
CA ALA A 289 2.19 -20.69 -6.54
C ALA A 289 2.88 -21.67 -5.57
N VAL A 290 3.30 -21.18 -4.39
CA VAL A 290 3.92 -22.01 -3.35
C VAL A 290 2.98 -23.12 -2.87
N LEU A 291 1.71 -22.80 -2.62
CA LEU A 291 0.72 -23.75 -2.12
C LEU A 291 0.32 -24.83 -3.13
N ASN A 292 0.45 -24.54 -4.43
CA ASN A 292 0.18 -25.49 -5.51
C ASN A 292 1.43 -26.24 -5.99
N GLY A 293 2.61 -25.97 -5.41
CA GLY A 293 3.86 -26.60 -5.84
C GLY A 293 4.34 -26.13 -7.23
N GLU A 294 3.99 -24.90 -7.59
CA GLU A 294 4.36 -24.27 -8.86
C GLU A 294 5.70 -23.54 -8.78
N PHE A 295 6.19 -23.05 -9.92
CA PHE A 295 7.39 -22.22 -9.97
C PHE A 295 7.17 -20.88 -9.25
N SER A 296 8.22 -20.40 -8.58
CA SER A 296 8.19 -19.07 -7.95
C SER A 296 7.98 -17.96 -8.97
N VAL A 297 7.09 -17.02 -8.62
CA VAL A 297 6.84 -15.78 -9.39
C VAL A 297 7.98 -14.75 -9.20
N LEU A 298 8.76 -14.91 -8.13
CA LEU A 298 9.87 -14.04 -7.75
C LEU A 298 11.22 -14.71 -8.00
N ASP A 299 12.21 -13.91 -8.42
CA ASP A 299 13.60 -14.34 -8.37
C ASP A 299 14.10 -14.46 -6.91
N ALA A 300 15.23 -15.13 -6.68
CA ALA A 300 15.74 -15.39 -5.33
C ALA A 300 16.09 -14.11 -4.54
N GLU A 301 16.50 -13.04 -5.22
CA GLU A 301 16.81 -11.77 -4.55
C GLU A 301 15.53 -11.00 -4.20
N GLU A 302 14.52 -11.04 -5.08
CA GLU A 302 13.21 -10.45 -4.84
C GLU A 302 12.47 -11.19 -3.71
N ASP A 303 12.56 -12.53 -3.67
CA ASP A 303 12.03 -13.36 -2.58
C ASP A 303 12.68 -13.01 -1.23
N ALA A 304 14.01 -12.86 -1.20
CA ALA A 304 14.73 -12.43 0.00
C ALA A 304 14.30 -11.03 0.50
N CYS A 305 13.81 -10.16 -0.40
CA CYS A 305 13.29 -8.84 -0.03
C CYS A 305 11.94 -8.91 0.68
N VAL A 306 11.12 -9.93 0.42
CA VAL A 306 9.77 -10.08 0.98
C VAL A 306 9.67 -11.18 2.03
N SER A 307 10.62 -12.10 2.11
CA SER A 307 10.67 -13.17 3.12
C SER A 307 10.82 -12.61 4.53
N GLY A 308 10.08 -13.18 5.49
CA GLY A 308 10.22 -12.83 6.91
C GLY A 308 11.61 -13.11 7.46
N LEU A 309 12.33 -14.10 6.92
CA LEU A 309 13.68 -14.50 7.33
C LEU A 309 14.66 -13.32 7.37
N ARG A 310 14.47 -12.32 6.48
CA ARG A 310 15.32 -11.13 6.42
C ARG A 310 15.40 -10.38 7.75
N PHE A 311 14.37 -10.47 8.60
CA PHE A 311 14.37 -9.81 9.90
C PHE A 311 15.22 -10.56 10.93
N LEU A 312 15.15 -11.88 10.99
CA LEU A 312 16.06 -12.70 11.81
C LEU A 312 17.52 -12.43 11.41
N GLN A 313 17.81 -12.44 10.11
CA GLN A 313 19.15 -12.15 9.58
C GLN A 313 19.64 -10.73 9.91
N ARG A 314 18.75 -9.74 9.90
CA ARG A 314 19.08 -8.36 10.30
C ARG A 314 19.35 -8.26 11.79
N GLN A 315 18.51 -8.88 12.61
CA GLN A 315 18.62 -8.86 14.07
C GLN A 315 19.92 -9.51 14.54
N ALA A 316 20.34 -10.61 13.91
CA ALA A 316 21.64 -11.23 14.16
C ALA A 316 22.82 -10.26 13.97
N ARG A 317 22.69 -9.26 13.08
CA ARG A 317 23.73 -8.26 12.82
C ARG A 317 23.61 -6.99 13.67
N ARG A 318 22.41 -6.62 14.13
CA ARG A 318 22.14 -5.26 14.69
C ARG A 318 21.28 -5.22 15.95
N GLY A 319 20.87 -6.36 16.49
CA GLY A 319 19.91 -6.48 17.58
C GLY A 319 18.44 -6.27 17.16
N LEU A 320 17.53 -6.47 18.12
CA LEU A 320 16.08 -6.30 17.97
C LEU A 320 15.71 -4.83 17.70
N ARG A 321 14.76 -4.60 16.79
CA ARG A 321 14.26 -3.25 16.43
C ARG A 321 12.79 -3.29 16.03
N HIS A 322 12.14 -2.11 16.02
CA HIS A 322 10.80 -1.89 15.43
C HIS A 322 9.74 -2.92 15.87
N GLY A 323 9.54 -3.09 17.16
CA GLY A 323 8.50 -3.97 17.70
C GLY A 323 8.85 -5.47 17.71
N ALA A 324 10.01 -5.86 17.15
CA ALA A 324 10.47 -7.24 17.25
C ALA A 324 10.70 -7.62 18.72
N ARG A 325 10.20 -8.80 19.11
CA ARG A 325 10.33 -9.40 20.43
C ARG A 325 11.34 -10.56 20.35
N PRO A 326 12.06 -10.85 21.45
CA PRO A 326 12.85 -12.07 21.50
C PRO A 326 11.94 -13.28 21.25
N PRO A 327 12.47 -14.40 20.72
CA PRO A 327 11.77 -15.67 20.77
C PRO A 327 11.28 -15.89 22.20
N ALA A 328 10.06 -16.40 22.36
CA ALA A 328 9.68 -16.91 23.66
C ALA A 328 10.73 -17.93 24.08
N GLU A 329 11.28 -17.78 25.28
CA GLU A 329 12.10 -18.84 25.86
C GLU A 329 11.21 -20.07 25.91
N GLU A 330 11.50 -21.07 25.08
CA GLU A 330 11.02 -22.42 25.35
C GLU A 330 11.66 -22.78 26.69
N PHE A 331 10.92 -22.57 27.78
CA PHE A 331 11.27 -23.10 29.09
C PHE A 331 11.28 -24.64 28.94
N GLY A 332 12.45 -25.16 28.60
CA GLY A 332 12.84 -26.56 28.70
C GLY A 332 13.76 -26.76 29.89
#